data_AF-A0A813JRW9-F1
#
_entry.id   AF-A0A813JRW9-F1
#
_cell.length_a   1.000
_cell.length_b   1.000
_cell.length_c   1.000
_cell.angle_alpha   90.00
_cell.angle_beta   90.00
_cell.angle_gamma   90.00
#
_symmetry.space_group_name_H-M   'P 1'
#
loop_
_entity.id
_entity.type
_entity.pdbx_description
1 polymer ?
#
loop_
_entity_poly.entity_id
_entity_poly.type
_entity_poly.pdbx_seq_one_letter_code
_entity_poly.pdbx_strand_id
1 'polypeptide(L)'
;MCRFYAMQWFHAVRSYEYAMRLDQDVCVTSIADVLSTMREHRADYAYGLYTEELHQRTVVTIQPWLDYFFWSRGITPKIQPVDAQYMYFTIFFVANVSWWFQHEVQAFLEAIDRSGGIYAHRWGDAPIQSAVLRTFVNPKKMLHIFMDYSHGSTANEIVNGSLVTRSSMFKGGFPGNYLLNLPSYLSDSNLGPGVGGGFGSLVMP
;
A
#
# COMPACT_ATOMS: atom_id res chain seq x y z
N MET A 1 7.45 -8.38 6.37
CA MET A 1 6.69 -7.11 6.55
C MET A 1 5.27 -7.25 6.01
N CYS A 2 5.04 -7.41 4.69
CA CYS A 2 3.68 -7.45 4.10
C CYS A 2 2.73 -8.44 4.79
N ARG A 3 3.16 -9.69 5.04
CA ARG A 3 2.33 -10.67 5.76
C ARG A 3 1.85 -10.15 7.13
N PHE A 4 2.73 -9.51 7.89
CA PHE A 4 2.37 -9.00 9.21
C PHE A 4 1.28 -7.92 9.13
N TYR A 5 1.46 -6.94 8.24
CA TYR A 5 0.46 -5.89 8.05
C TYR A 5 -0.78 -6.34 7.29
N ALA A 6 -0.75 -7.47 6.58
CA ALA A 6 -1.94 -8.04 5.96
C ALA A 6 -2.87 -8.70 7.00
N MET A 7 -2.32 -9.40 8.00
CA MET A 7 -3.15 -10.30 8.84
C MET A 7 -2.75 -10.46 10.31
N GLN A 8 -1.69 -9.79 10.80
CA GLN A 8 -1.18 -10.04 12.17
C GLN A 8 -1.22 -8.81 13.07
N TRP A 9 -1.15 -7.60 12.52
CA TRP A 9 -1.07 -6.37 13.31
C TRP A 9 -2.23 -6.23 14.31
N PHE A 10 -3.46 -6.62 13.96
CA PHE A 10 -4.64 -6.51 14.83
C PHE A 10 -4.58 -7.45 16.03
N HIS A 11 -3.78 -8.53 15.99
CA HIS A 11 -3.51 -9.34 17.17
C HIS A 11 -2.61 -8.62 18.17
N ALA A 12 -1.61 -7.88 17.68
CA ALA A 12 -0.68 -7.13 18.52
C ALA A 12 -1.35 -5.97 19.26
N VAL A 13 -2.41 -5.39 18.67
CA VAL A 13 -3.17 -4.27 19.22
C VAL A 13 -4.58 -4.66 19.69
N ARG A 14 -4.81 -5.96 19.96
CA ARG A 14 -6.14 -6.51 20.29
C ARG A 14 -6.86 -5.85 21.48
N SER A 15 -6.12 -5.17 22.36
CA SER A 15 -6.65 -4.49 23.54
C SER A 15 -7.21 -3.10 23.23
N TYR A 16 -7.00 -2.59 22.01
CA TYR A 16 -7.46 -1.28 21.58
C TYR A 16 -8.75 -1.40 20.75
N GLU A 17 -9.60 -0.38 20.84
CA GLU A 17 -10.81 -0.27 20.00
C GLU A 17 -10.44 0.05 18.55
N TYR A 18 -9.57 1.05 18.38
CA TYR A 18 -9.07 1.51 17.08
C TYR A 18 -7.55 1.46 17.05
N ALA A 19 -7.00 1.15 15.89
CA ALA A 19 -5.58 1.26 15.60
C ALA A 19 -5.36 2.21 14.41
N MET A 20 -4.41 3.12 14.55
CA MET A 20 -3.96 4.00 13.48
C MET A 20 -2.55 3.58 13.06
N ARG A 21 -2.37 3.28 11.77
CA ARG A 21 -1.05 3.07 11.18
C ARG A 21 -0.53 4.37 10.60
N LEU A 22 0.75 4.65 10.88
CA LEU A 22 1.54 5.69 10.23
C LEU A 22 2.92 5.10 9.91
N ASP A 23 3.35 5.17 8.65
CA ASP A 23 4.68 4.68 8.24
C ASP A 23 5.81 5.63 8.68
N GLN A 24 7.04 5.12 8.75
CA GLN A 24 8.18 5.83 9.36
C GLN A 24 8.64 7.08 8.60
N ASP A 25 8.35 7.17 7.31
CA ASP A 25 8.73 8.25 6.41
C ASP A 25 7.52 9.02 5.87
N VAL A 26 6.39 8.94 6.58
CA VAL A 26 5.22 9.78 6.35
C VAL A 26 5.35 11.06 7.16
N CYS A 27 5.35 12.21 6.48
CA CYS A 27 5.27 13.52 7.12
C CYS A 27 3.84 14.05 7.01
N VAL A 28 3.07 13.96 8.10
CA VAL A 28 1.70 14.50 8.17
C VAL A 28 1.78 15.98 8.53
N THR A 29 1.25 16.85 7.67
CA THR A 29 1.22 18.30 7.91
C THR A 29 -0.10 18.75 8.53
N SER A 30 -1.20 18.05 8.23
CA SER A 30 -2.52 18.31 8.80
C SER A 30 -3.39 17.06 8.78
N ILE A 31 -4.05 16.80 9.91
CA ILE A 31 -5.03 15.72 10.05
C ILE A 31 -6.13 16.14 11.03
N ALA A 32 -7.38 15.83 10.71
CA ALA A 32 -8.51 16.00 11.62
C ALA A 32 -8.44 15.00 12.79
N ASP A 33 -9.32 15.14 13.79
CA ASP A 33 -9.46 14.13 14.86
C ASP A 33 -10.15 12.86 14.32
N VAL A 34 -9.34 12.01 13.69
CA VAL A 34 -9.82 10.80 13.02
C VAL A 34 -10.42 9.81 14.01
N LEU A 35 -9.88 9.68 15.22
CA LEU A 35 -10.37 8.69 16.18
C LEU A 35 -11.76 9.05 16.70
N SER A 36 -12.02 10.34 16.94
CA SER A 36 -13.38 10.80 17.29
C SER A 36 -14.34 10.62 16.11
N THR A 37 -13.92 10.98 14.89
CA THR A 37 -14.74 10.75 13.67
C THR A 37 -15.10 9.28 13.48
N MET A 38 -14.15 8.35 13.70
CA MET A 38 -14.39 6.90 13.62
C MET A 38 -15.48 6.45 14.60
N ARG A 39 -15.44 6.93 15.85
CA ARG A 39 -16.43 6.60 16.88
C ARG A 39 -17.81 7.15 16.56
N GLU A 40 -17.89 8.42 16.17
CA GLU A 40 -19.14 9.10 15.82
C GLU A 40 -19.88 8.36 14.70
N HIS A 41 -19.15 7.95 13.67
CA HIS A 41 -19.69 7.25 12.51
C HIS A 41 -19.78 5.73 12.70
N ARG A 42 -19.28 5.21 13.83
CA ARG A 42 -19.13 3.76 14.09
C ARG A 42 -18.47 3.03 12.91
N ALA A 43 -17.44 3.68 12.36
CA ALA A 43 -16.72 3.22 11.18
C ALA A 43 -15.82 2.02 11.53
N ASP A 44 -15.66 1.13 10.55
CA ASP A 44 -14.80 -0.04 10.67
C ASP A 44 -13.41 0.22 10.05
N TYR A 45 -13.33 1.12 9.07
CA TYR A 45 -12.05 1.46 8.42
C TYR A 45 -12.04 2.89 7.85
N ALA A 46 -10.91 3.56 7.97
CA ALA A 46 -10.60 4.86 7.38
C ALA A 46 -9.30 4.78 6.59
N TYR A 47 -9.27 5.40 5.41
CA TYR A 47 -8.09 5.49 4.55
C TYR A 47 -7.80 6.93 4.17
N GLY A 48 -6.53 7.25 3.91
CA GLY A 48 -6.10 8.57 3.45
C GLY A 48 -6.01 8.68 1.92
N LEU A 49 -5.59 7.59 1.26
CA LEU A 49 -5.41 7.55 -0.20
C LEU A 49 -5.94 6.24 -0.78
N TYR A 50 -6.61 6.34 -1.92
CA TYR A 50 -6.94 5.22 -2.79
C TYR A 50 -6.14 5.39 -4.09
N THR A 51 -5.32 4.39 -4.45
CA THR A 51 -4.33 4.52 -5.53
C THR A 51 -4.03 3.18 -6.18
N GLU A 52 -3.16 3.17 -7.20
CA GLU A 52 -2.80 1.98 -7.95
C GLU A 52 -1.66 1.16 -7.30
N GLU A 53 -1.75 -0.16 -7.37
CA GLU A 53 -0.62 -1.06 -7.12
C GLU A 53 0.30 -1.07 -8.34
N LEU A 54 1.50 -0.52 -8.16
CA LEU A 54 2.50 -0.40 -9.22
C LEU A 54 3.27 -1.72 -9.45
N HIS A 55 3.24 -2.63 -8.48
CA HIS A 55 3.90 -3.92 -8.61
C HIS A 55 3.06 -4.87 -9.49
N GLN A 56 3.34 -4.84 -10.79
CA GLN A 56 2.62 -5.59 -11.83
C GLN A 56 2.47 -7.08 -11.50
N ARG A 57 3.51 -7.73 -10.97
CA ARG A 57 3.44 -9.15 -10.61
C ARG A 57 2.40 -9.41 -9.52
N THR A 58 2.19 -8.49 -8.59
CA THR A 58 1.11 -8.61 -7.59
C THR A 58 -0.23 -8.56 -8.29
N VAL A 59 -0.47 -7.52 -9.10
CA VAL A 59 -1.74 -7.30 -9.80
C VAL A 59 -2.14 -8.52 -10.61
N VAL A 60 -1.25 -9.02 -11.47
CA VAL A 60 -1.56 -10.11 -12.41
C VAL A 60 -1.68 -11.48 -11.74
N THR A 61 -1.14 -11.67 -10.54
CA THR A 61 -1.18 -12.98 -9.84
C THR A 61 -2.23 -13.04 -8.75
N ILE A 62 -2.57 -11.92 -8.11
CA ILE A 62 -3.60 -11.90 -7.07
C ILE A 62 -5.01 -11.91 -7.68
N GLN A 63 -5.24 -11.24 -8.82
CA GLN A 63 -6.58 -11.19 -9.43
C GLN A 63 -7.14 -12.59 -9.77
N PRO A 64 -6.42 -13.47 -10.49
CA PRO A 64 -6.95 -14.80 -10.79
C PRO A 64 -7.21 -15.63 -9.54
N TRP A 65 -6.41 -15.42 -8.48
CA TRP A 65 -6.62 -16.07 -7.20
C TRP A 65 -7.90 -15.58 -6.52
N LEU A 66 -8.15 -14.27 -6.53
CA LEU A 66 -9.39 -13.67 -5.98
C LEU A 66 -10.61 -14.20 -6.73
N ASP A 67 -10.58 -14.18 -8.06
CA ASP A 67 -11.67 -14.66 -8.90
C ASP A 67 -12.01 -16.13 -8.59
N TYR A 68 -10.99 -17.00 -8.50
CA TYR A 68 -11.17 -18.39 -8.12
C TYR A 68 -11.71 -18.55 -6.69
N PHE A 69 -11.17 -17.79 -5.73
CA PHE A 69 -11.62 -17.84 -4.33
C PHE A 69 -13.10 -17.46 -4.22
N PHE A 70 -13.52 -16.36 -4.87
CA PHE A 70 -14.90 -15.91 -4.84
C PHE A 70 -15.85 -16.90 -5.53
N TRP A 71 -15.48 -17.38 -6.73
CA TRP A 71 -16.25 -18.37 -7.46
C TRP A 71 -16.43 -19.67 -6.67
N SER A 72 -15.34 -20.24 -6.14
CA SER A 72 -15.37 -21.51 -5.40
C SER A 72 -16.13 -21.45 -4.07
N ARG A 73 -16.35 -20.26 -3.52
CA ARG A 73 -17.04 -20.04 -2.24
C ARG A 73 -18.43 -19.40 -2.40
N GLY A 74 -18.82 -19.05 -3.62
CA GLY A 74 -20.08 -18.32 -3.86
C GLY A 74 -20.12 -16.96 -3.15
N ILE A 75 -18.98 -16.28 -3.00
CA ILE A 75 -18.88 -14.99 -2.32
C ILE A 75 -19.13 -13.87 -3.33
N THR A 76 -20.04 -12.97 -2.99
CA THR A 76 -20.25 -11.71 -3.72
C THR A 76 -19.69 -10.55 -2.91
N PRO A 77 -18.67 -9.84 -3.40
CA PRO A 77 -18.12 -8.68 -2.70
C PRO A 77 -19.13 -7.56 -2.46
N LYS A 78 -19.02 -6.88 -1.31
CA LYS A 78 -19.90 -5.75 -0.95
C LYS A 78 -19.57 -4.45 -1.70
N ILE A 79 -18.32 -4.26 -2.13
CA ILE A 79 -17.84 -3.12 -2.90
C ILE A 79 -17.21 -3.62 -4.20
N GLN A 80 -17.92 -3.44 -5.30
CA GLN A 80 -17.45 -3.85 -6.62
C GLN A 80 -16.80 -2.69 -7.38
N PRO A 81 -15.89 -2.96 -8.33
CA PRO A 81 -15.38 -4.30 -8.72
C PRO A 81 -14.17 -4.73 -7.89
N VAL A 82 -14.12 -5.88 -7.19
CA VAL A 82 -12.86 -6.28 -6.49
C VAL A 82 -11.74 -6.54 -7.49
N ASP A 83 -10.94 -5.50 -7.70
CA ASP A 83 -9.80 -5.49 -8.60
C ASP A 83 -8.50 -5.37 -7.80
N ALA A 84 -7.45 -5.99 -8.34
CA ALA A 84 -6.10 -5.97 -7.80
C ALA A 84 -5.30 -4.72 -8.17
N GLN A 85 -5.80 -3.90 -9.11
CA GLN A 85 -5.10 -2.74 -9.65
C GLN A 85 -5.18 -1.57 -8.69
N TYR A 86 -6.30 -1.40 -7.97
CA TYR A 86 -6.52 -0.31 -7.05
C TYR A 86 -6.61 -0.78 -5.60
N MET A 87 -6.03 0.03 -4.70
CA MET A 87 -5.89 -0.29 -3.29
C MET A 87 -6.04 0.93 -2.39
N TYR A 88 -6.59 0.71 -1.19
CA TYR A 88 -6.45 1.64 -0.07
C TYR A 88 -4.99 1.59 0.40
N PHE A 89 -4.30 2.73 0.30
CA PHE A 89 -2.86 2.77 0.52
C PHE A 89 -2.55 2.69 2.02
N THR A 90 -1.98 1.58 2.46
CA THR A 90 -1.86 1.23 3.89
C THR A 90 -0.76 1.98 4.63
N ILE A 91 -0.03 2.90 3.98
CA ILE A 91 0.92 3.80 4.69
C ILE A 91 0.20 4.63 5.77
N PHE A 92 -1.09 4.92 5.57
CA PHE A 92 -1.98 5.49 6.56
C PHE A 92 -3.34 4.78 6.53
N PHE A 93 -3.78 4.31 7.68
CA PHE A 93 -5.17 3.90 7.89
C PHE A 93 -5.56 4.00 9.36
N VAL A 94 -6.86 4.03 9.63
CA VAL A 94 -7.43 3.81 10.96
C VAL A 94 -8.45 2.70 10.88
N ALA A 95 -8.40 1.72 11.79
CA ALA A 95 -9.24 0.54 11.70
C ALA A 95 -9.83 0.16 13.05
N ASN A 96 -11.10 -0.25 13.04
CA ASN A 96 -11.75 -0.93 14.16
C ASN A 96 -11.10 -2.30 14.35
N VAL A 97 -10.41 -2.51 15.47
CA VAL A 97 -9.61 -3.71 15.71
C VAL A 97 -10.50 -4.96 15.74
N SER A 98 -11.68 -4.89 16.38
CA SER A 98 -12.56 -6.06 16.51
C SER A 98 -13.17 -6.50 15.18
N TRP A 99 -13.28 -5.60 14.19
CA TRP A 99 -13.82 -5.94 12.86
C TRP A 99 -12.97 -6.99 12.14
N TRP A 100 -11.64 -6.92 12.30
CA TRP A 100 -10.72 -7.87 11.67
C TRP A 100 -10.88 -9.30 12.18
N PHE A 101 -11.44 -9.49 13.38
CA PHE A 101 -11.68 -10.82 13.97
C PHE A 101 -12.98 -11.48 13.49
N GLN A 102 -13.72 -10.87 12.57
CA GLN A 102 -14.89 -11.51 11.96
C GLN A 102 -14.47 -12.81 11.25
N HIS A 103 -15.30 -13.85 11.38
CA HIS A 103 -14.98 -15.19 10.92
C HIS A 103 -14.66 -15.23 9.42
N GLU A 104 -15.45 -14.55 8.60
CA GLU A 104 -15.25 -14.45 7.15
C GLU A 104 -13.95 -13.71 6.77
N VAL A 105 -13.58 -12.69 7.54
CA VAL A 105 -12.34 -11.93 7.36
C VAL A 105 -11.14 -12.83 7.68
N GLN A 106 -11.17 -13.52 8.81
CA GLN A 106 -10.11 -14.46 9.21
C GLN A 106 -9.98 -15.61 8.20
N ALA A 107 -11.10 -16.21 7.77
CA ALA A 107 -11.08 -17.29 6.79
C ALA A 107 -10.47 -16.87 5.44
N PHE A 108 -10.73 -15.64 4.99
CA PHE A 108 -10.11 -15.08 3.79
C PHE A 108 -8.60 -14.87 3.99
N LEU A 109 -8.20 -14.23 5.08
CA LEU A 109 -6.79 -13.94 5.37
C LEU A 109 -5.95 -15.21 5.50
N GLU A 110 -6.50 -16.24 6.14
CA GLU A 110 -5.87 -17.56 6.20
C GLU A 110 -5.75 -18.23 4.83
N ALA A 111 -6.76 -18.08 3.96
CA ALA A 111 -6.69 -18.60 2.60
C ALA A 111 -5.61 -17.90 1.78
N ILE A 112 -5.49 -16.57 1.91
CA ILE A 112 -4.38 -15.79 1.33
C ILE A 112 -3.04 -16.32 1.86
N ASP A 113 -2.91 -16.54 3.16
CA ASP A 113 -1.65 -17.00 3.76
C ASP A 113 -1.25 -18.39 3.23
N ARG A 114 -2.21 -19.33 3.23
CA ARG A 114 -2.02 -20.69 2.72
C ARG A 114 -1.72 -20.75 1.23
N SER A 115 -2.09 -19.74 0.45
CA SER A 115 -1.77 -19.68 -0.97
C SER A 115 -0.26 -19.54 -1.24
N GLY A 116 0.52 -19.04 -0.28
CA GLY A 116 1.93 -18.72 -0.46
C GLY A 116 2.20 -17.50 -1.35
N GLY A 117 1.17 -16.84 -1.89
CA GLY A 117 1.29 -15.74 -2.86
C GLY A 117 2.05 -14.52 -2.32
N ILE A 118 1.97 -14.26 -1.01
CA ILE A 118 2.77 -13.22 -0.36
C ILE A 118 4.27 -13.45 -0.57
N TYR A 119 4.72 -14.70 -0.45
CA TYR A 119 6.12 -15.09 -0.57
C TYR A 119 6.55 -15.29 -2.02
N ALA A 120 5.69 -15.92 -2.83
CA ALA A 120 6.00 -16.26 -4.21
C ALA A 120 5.91 -15.06 -5.18
N HIS A 121 5.07 -14.08 -4.88
CA HIS A 121 4.68 -13.02 -5.83
C HIS A 121 4.72 -11.60 -5.25
N ARG A 122 5.14 -11.44 -3.98
CA ARG A 122 5.17 -10.15 -3.27
C ARG A 122 3.79 -9.50 -3.16
N TRP A 123 2.76 -10.28 -2.84
CA TRP A 123 1.47 -9.68 -2.51
C TRP A 123 1.63 -8.72 -1.32
N GLY A 124 1.36 -7.44 -1.59
CA GLY A 124 1.47 -6.38 -0.59
C GLY A 124 0.31 -6.45 0.40
N ASP A 125 0.50 -5.88 1.59
CA ASP A 125 -0.57 -5.72 2.55
C ASP A 125 -1.69 -4.80 2.04
N ALA A 126 -1.36 -3.73 1.31
CA ALA A 126 -2.35 -2.83 0.73
C ALA A 126 -3.36 -3.51 -0.22
N PRO A 127 -2.95 -4.26 -1.27
CA PRO A 127 -3.90 -4.95 -2.12
C PRO A 127 -4.65 -6.07 -1.38
N ILE A 128 -4.01 -6.77 -0.43
CA ILE A 128 -4.70 -7.80 0.37
C ILE A 128 -5.77 -7.19 1.27
N GLN A 129 -5.44 -6.14 2.03
CA GLN A 129 -6.41 -5.44 2.89
C GLN A 129 -7.54 -4.85 2.06
N SER A 130 -7.23 -4.32 0.88
CA SER A 130 -8.24 -3.78 -0.04
C SER A 130 -9.21 -4.85 -0.50
N ALA A 131 -8.72 -6.03 -0.89
CA ALA A 131 -9.58 -7.16 -1.25
C ALA A 131 -10.49 -7.59 -0.09
N VAL A 132 -9.94 -7.71 1.13
CA VAL A 132 -10.71 -8.05 2.35
C VAL A 132 -11.80 -7.02 2.62
N LEU A 133 -11.43 -5.73 2.65
CA LEU A 133 -12.35 -4.62 2.93
C LEU A 133 -13.47 -4.62 1.91
N ARG A 134 -13.14 -4.60 0.61
CA ARG A 134 -14.14 -4.55 -0.45
C ARG A 134 -15.06 -5.77 -0.46
N THR A 135 -14.56 -6.91 0.00
CA THR A 135 -15.38 -8.13 0.10
C THR A 135 -16.36 -8.06 1.27
N PHE A 136 -15.89 -7.69 2.47
CA PHE A 136 -16.64 -7.93 3.71
C PHE A 136 -17.10 -6.69 4.48
N VAL A 137 -16.49 -5.52 4.26
CA VAL A 137 -16.86 -4.32 5.01
C VAL A 137 -18.22 -3.80 4.56
N ASN A 138 -18.99 -3.23 5.49
CA ASN A 138 -20.15 -2.45 5.09
C ASN A 138 -19.65 -1.14 4.44
N PRO A 139 -20.03 -0.81 3.19
CA PRO A 139 -19.57 0.40 2.53
C PRO A 139 -19.86 1.68 3.34
N LYS A 140 -20.97 1.69 4.10
CA LYS A 140 -21.36 2.83 4.96
C LYS A 140 -20.46 3.01 6.19
N LYS A 141 -19.59 2.04 6.47
CA LYS A 141 -18.64 2.06 7.59
C LYS A 141 -17.19 2.30 7.13
N MET A 142 -17.01 2.66 5.86
CA MET A 142 -15.73 3.15 5.36
C MET A 142 -15.72 4.67 5.32
N LEU A 143 -14.60 5.27 5.74
CA LEU A 143 -14.38 6.70 5.69
C LEU A 143 -13.16 7.03 4.83
N HIS A 144 -13.28 8.08 4.02
CA HIS A 144 -12.12 8.73 3.41
C HIS A 144 -11.71 9.90 4.30
N ILE A 145 -10.48 9.86 4.80
CA ILE A 145 -9.89 10.93 5.59
C ILE A 145 -9.13 11.86 4.67
N PHE A 146 -9.58 13.10 4.60
CA PHE A 146 -8.87 14.18 3.94
C PHE A 146 -7.70 14.60 4.83
N MET A 147 -6.49 14.31 4.36
CA MET A 147 -5.25 14.65 5.06
C MET A 147 -4.18 15.05 4.06
N ASP A 148 -3.25 15.85 4.54
CA ASP A 148 -2.08 16.29 3.79
C ASP A 148 -0.85 15.57 4.35
N TYR A 149 -0.14 14.85 3.49
CA TYR A 149 1.09 14.19 3.86
C TYR A 149 2.02 13.97 2.68
N SER A 150 3.31 13.88 2.97
CA SER A 150 4.31 13.39 2.03
C SER A 150 4.82 12.02 2.47
N HIS A 151 5.15 11.16 1.51
CA HIS A 151 5.75 9.85 1.77
C HIS A 151 7.12 9.77 1.11
N GLY A 152 8.17 9.76 1.93
CA GLY A 152 9.55 9.89 1.47
C GLY A 152 9.93 8.83 0.42
N SER A 153 9.63 7.56 0.67
CA SER A 153 10.07 6.43 -0.15
C SER A 153 9.42 6.37 -1.53
N THR A 154 8.18 6.85 -1.68
CA THR A 154 7.52 6.91 -2.99
C THR A 154 7.55 8.31 -3.60
N ALA A 155 8.05 9.31 -2.87
CA ALA A 155 7.95 10.72 -3.22
C ALA A 155 6.51 11.18 -3.54
N ASN A 156 5.51 10.52 -2.93
CA ASN A 156 4.11 10.89 -3.08
C ASN A 156 3.83 12.13 -2.23
N GLU A 157 3.16 13.11 -2.82
CA GLU A 157 2.60 14.27 -2.15
C GLU A 157 1.08 14.15 -2.19
N ILE A 158 0.44 14.14 -1.03
CA ILE A 158 -1.01 14.04 -0.93
C ILE A 158 -1.52 15.36 -0.37
N VAL A 159 -2.44 15.99 -1.10
CA VAL A 159 -3.15 17.19 -0.67
C VAL A 159 -4.64 16.91 -0.73
N ASN A 160 -5.33 17.13 0.39
CA ASN A 160 -6.74 16.87 0.58
C ASN A 160 -7.12 15.45 0.13
N GLY A 161 -6.36 14.44 0.58
CA GLY A 161 -6.61 13.02 0.28
C GLY A 161 -6.41 12.60 -1.18
N SER A 162 -5.81 13.46 -2.02
CA SER A 162 -5.53 13.17 -3.44
C SER A 162 -4.03 13.26 -3.74
N LEU A 163 -3.52 12.35 -4.56
CA LEU A 163 -2.12 12.37 -5.02
C LEU A 163 -1.89 13.58 -5.95
N VAL A 164 -0.86 14.36 -5.67
CA VAL A 164 -0.46 15.53 -6.46
C VAL A 164 0.75 15.19 -7.31
N THR A 165 0.63 15.35 -8.63
CA THR A 165 1.76 15.22 -9.55
C THR A 165 2.67 16.45 -9.44
N ARG A 166 3.99 16.26 -9.35
CA ARG A 166 5.00 17.33 -9.18
C ARG A 166 4.95 18.48 -10.20
N SER A 167 4.20 18.38 -11.30
CA SER A 167 4.06 19.47 -12.28
C SER A 167 3.23 20.66 -11.78
N SER A 168 2.45 20.53 -10.70
CA SER A 168 1.60 21.61 -10.17
C SER A 168 2.24 22.43 -9.04
N MET A 169 3.34 21.98 -8.43
CA MET A 169 4.01 22.70 -7.33
C MET A 169 4.92 23.87 -7.79
N PHE A 170 5.27 23.96 -9.08
CA PHE A 170 6.18 25.01 -9.59
C PHE A 170 5.49 26.33 -10.00
N LYS A 171 4.33 26.66 -9.43
CA LYS A 171 3.71 28.00 -9.60
C LYS A 171 3.71 28.89 -8.36
N GLY A 172 4.27 28.44 -7.23
CA GLY A 172 4.49 29.28 -6.07
C GLY A 172 5.82 28.92 -5.43
N GLY A 173 6.80 29.81 -5.56
CA GLY A 173 8.16 29.57 -5.08
C GLY A 173 8.20 29.22 -3.59
N PHE A 174 8.84 28.10 -3.26
CA PHE A 174 9.26 27.79 -1.90
C PHE A 174 10.51 28.62 -1.55
N PRO A 175 10.53 29.37 -0.44
CA PRO A 175 11.77 29.89 0.11
C PRO A 175 12.40 28.79 0.96
N GLY A 176 13.60 28.35 0.61
CA GLY A 176 14.42 27.52 1.49
C GLY A 176 15.14 26.38 0.79
N ASN A 177 16.42 26.62 0.50
CA ASN A 177 17.39 25.59 0.20
C ASN A 177 17.47 24.59 1.36
N TYR A 178 16.92 23.39 1.18
CA TYR A 178 17.37 22.19 1.89
C TYR A 178 17.80 21.16 0.86
N LEU A 179 18.96 21.44 0.24
CA LEU A 179 19.81 20.39 -0.31
C LEU A 179 20.27 19.56 0.89
N LEU A 180 19.56 18.46 1.16
CA LEU A 180 20.09 17.41 2.03
C LEU A 180 21.33 16.84 1.34
N ASN A 181 22.49 17.19 1.90
CA ASN A 181 23.77 16.56 1.60
C ASN A 181 23.62 15.04 1.75
N LEU A 182 23.63 14.32 0.62
CA LEU A 182 23.85 12.89 0.60
C LEU A 182 25.29 12.61 1.06
N PRO A 183 25.54 11.72 2.03
CA PRO A 183 26.90 11.30 2.36
C PRO A 183 27.51 10.56 1.17
N SER A 184 28.65 11.03 0.69
CA SER A 184 29.46 10.40 -0.35
C SER A 184 30.14 9.14 0.21
N TYR A 185 29.42 8.03 0.21
CA TYR A 185 30.01 6.69 0.30
C TYR A 185 29.31 5.80 -0.71
N LEU A 186 29.85 5.78 -1.93
CA LEU A 186 29.82 4.70 -2.92
C LEU A 186 30.49 5.24 -4.20
N SER A 187 31.81 5.42 -4.15
CA SER A 187 32.62 5.55 -5.36
C SER A 187 34.02 5.02 -5.09
N ASP A 188 34.12 3.70 -4.95
CA ASP A 188 35.37 2.97 -5.14
C ASP A 188 35.06 1.67 -5.89
N SER A 189 35.09 1.76 -7.21
CA SER A 189 35.45 0.64 -8.07
C SER A 189 35.91 1.18 -9.42
N ASN A 190 37.23 1.34 -9.52
CA ASN A 190 38.06 1.33 -10.71
C ASN A 190 37.39 0.92 -12.03
N LEU A 191 37.27 1.86 -12.97
CA LEU A 191 37.35 1.57 -14.40
C LEU A 191 38.11 2.72 -15.09
N GLY A 192 39.37 2.44 -15.45
CA GLY A 192 40.17 3.32 -16.30
C GLY A 192 39.73 3.25 -17.78
N PRO A 193 40.14 4.21 -18.63
CA PRO A 193 39.67 4.32 -19.99
C PRO A 193 40.61 3.62 -20.99
N GLY A 194 40.03 3.11 -22.09
CA GLY A 194 40.63 3.27 -23.41
C GLY A 194 41.16 2.03 -24.14
N VAL A 195 40.37 1.60 -25.13
CA VAL A 195 40.72 1.29 -26.54
C VAL A 195 42.03 0.54 -26.88
N GLY A 196 41.90 -0.58 -27.59
CA GLY A 196 43.00 -1.13 -28.40
C GLY A 196 42.74 -2.47 -29.10
N GLY A 197 42.26 -2.43 -30.35
CA GLY A 197 42.71 -3.26 -31.49
C GLY A 197 42.47 -4.79 -31.53
N GLY A 198 41.78 -5.23 -32.59
CA GLY A 198 42.36 -6.24 -33.50
C GLY A 198 41.81 -7.67 -33.53
N PHE A 199 41.21 -7.99 -34.68
CA PHE A 199 41.19 -9.28 -35.39
C PHE A 199 40.48 -10.52 -34.80
N GLY A 200 39.64 -11.15 -35.63
CA GLY A 200 39.30 -12.57 -35.50
C GLY A 200 37.91 -12.96 -36.01
N SER A 201 37.78 -13.20 -37.31
CA SER A 201 36.68 -13.91 -37.95
C SER A 201 36.55 -15.36 -37.47
N LEU A 202 35.32 -15.87 -37.26
CA LEU A 202 34.75 -17.15 -37.78
C LEU A 202 33.45 -17.49 -36.99
N VAL A 203 32.29 -17.52 -37.65
CA VAL A 203 31.54 -18.71 -38.13
C VAL A 203 30.67 -19.39 -37.06
N MET A 204 29.35 -19.37 -37.33
CA MET A 204 28.27 -20.10 -36.63
C MET A 204 28.42 -21.63 -36.77
N PRO A 205 27.80 -22.43 -35.89
CA PRO A 205 26.38 -22.79 -36.08
C PRO A 205 25.46 -22.30 -34.95
#